data_AF-A0A5C3PMK3-F1
#
_entry.id   AF-A0A5C3PMK3-F1
#
_cell.length_a   1.000
_cell.length_b   1.000
_cell.length_c   1.000
_cell.angle_alpha   90.00
_cell.angle_beta   90.00
_cell.angle_gamma   90.00
#
_symmetry.space_group_name_H-M   'P 1'
#
loop_
_entity.id
_entity.type
_entity.pdbx_description
1 polymer ?
#
loop_
_entity_poly.entity_id
_entity_poly.type
_entity_poly.pdbx_seq_one_letter_code
_entity_poly.pdbx_strand_id
1 'polypeptide(L)'
;MSSDSDVMSHFSPLDELIKVIYQGSARFVIVSSVDDASWTVHVGLTGDGGRWWRGRWTDKEVRKQFGSGVSSFLLESAVEKMADAFVKGQVTMGDWSPSEGAEIQLVLGTSAKTPIRVPLVELDPAEAAAFATKVFTEIALQAESRNCRLHPTTLAYEPSKVEAPAAGSSSSRKTASRRTPSPEPAPRKHSSPHKTKDRGKETAREEARSKAGSDRYKRKAEEAEEEIEALKAELEKAQRKEPSKLLPSQKSKVGAVARPKGASLANPTKKARKYQALEFEDDDE
;
A
#
# COMPACT_ATOMS: atom_id res chain seq x y z
N MET A 1 -5.42 34.72 0.54
CA MET A 1 -4.49 33.58 0.66
C MET A 1 -5.32 32.36 0.38
N SER A 2 -5.31 31.95 -0.89
CA SER A 2 -6.27 31.00 -1.42
C SER A 2 -6.00 29.62 -0.84
N SER A 3 -7.07 28.98 -0.36
CA SER A 3 -7.11 27.59 0.03
C SER A 3 -6.68 26.72 -1.14
N ASP A 4 -5.38 26.44 -1.23
CA ASP A 4 -4.87 25.31 -1.99
C ASP A 4 -5.51 24.10 -1.31
N SER A 5 -6.55 23.55 -1.94
CA SER A 5 -7.16 22.30 -1.47
C SER A 5 -6.04 21.29 -1.36
N ASP A 6 -5.90 20.67 -0.19
CA ASP A 6 -4.82 19.73 0.06
C ASP A 6 -4.84 18.64 -1.01
N VAL A 7 -3.79 18.57 -1.83
CA VAL A 7 -3.71 17.69 -2.99
C VAL A 7 -3.86 16.23 -2.57
N MET A 8 -3.44 15.89 -1.34
CA MET A 8 -3.56 14.53 -0.79
C MET A 8 -5.00 14.16 -0.44
N SER A 9 -5.90 15.12 -0.21
CA SER A 9 -7.31 14.83 0.06
C SER A 9 -8.01 14.11 -1.11
N HIS A 10 -7.51 14.28 -2.34
CA HIS A 10 -8.01 13.58 -3.53
C HIS A 10 -7.54 12.12 -3.61
N PHE A 11 -6.59 11.70 -2.78
CA PHE A 11 -6.01 10.35 -2.81
C PHE A 11 -6.76 9.32 -1.97
N SER A 12 -7.80 9.71 -1.22
CA SER A 12 -8.56 8.80 -0.37
C SER A 12 -9.07 7.51 -1.06
N PRO A 13 -9.40 7.46 -2.37
CA PRO A 13 -9.78 6.20 -3.04
C PRO A 13 -8.64 5.17 -3.13
N LEU A 14 -7.39 5.59 -2.93
CA LEU A 14 -6.22 4.72 -2.91
C LEU A 14 -5.87 4.24 -1.50
N ASP A 15 -6.58 4.69 -0.47
CA ASP A 15 -6.30 4.27 0.90
C ASP A 15 -6.77 2.84 1.17
N GLU A 16 -6.07 2.16 2.07
CA GLU A 16 -6.34 0.78 2.51
C GLU A 16 -6.48 -0.28 1.38
N LEU A 17 -5.96 -0.01 0.18
CA LEU A 17 -6.01 -0.99 -0.92
C LEU A 17 -4.93 -2.06 -0.76
N ILE A 18 -5.36 -3.33 -0.76
CA ILE A 18 -4.47 -4.49 -0.70
C ILE A 18 -4.69 -5.39 -1.91
N LYS A 19 -3.62 -5.78 -2.60
CA LYS A 19 -3.70 -6.66 -3.78
C LYS A 19 -2.52 -7.62 -3.84
N VAL A 20 -2.79 -8.85 -4.28
CA VAL A 20 -1.74 -9.80 -4.68
C VAL A 20 -1.63 -9.79 -6.20
N ILE A 21 -0.40 -9.68 -6.71
CA ILE A 21 -0.10 -9.80 -8.14
C ILE A 21 0.94 -10.90 -8.40
N TYR A 22 0.87 -11.49 -9.58
CA TYR A 22 1.74 -12.58 -10.03
C TYR A 22 2.49 -12.14 -11.27
N GLN A 23 3.81 -12.28 -11.28
CA GLN A 23 4.66 -11.96 -12.43
C GLN A 23 5.70 -13.05 -12.61
N GLY A 24 5.42 -13.98 -13.54
CA GLY A 24 6.17 -15.23 -13.65
C GLY A 24 5.97 -16.10 -12.40
N SER A 25 7.06 -16.52 -11.78
CA SER A 25 7.05 -17.27 -10.50
C SER A 25 6.98 -16.37 -9.26
N ALA A 26 7.21 -15.07 -9.40
CA ALA A 26 7.20 -14.14 -8.29
C ALA A 26 5.77 -13.74 -7.94
N ARG A 27 5.47 -13.68 -6.63
CA ARG A 27 4.19 -13.17 -6.11
C ARG A 27 4.47 -12.00 -5.19
N PHE A 28 3.76 -10.91 -5.43
CA PHE A 28 3.90 -9.67 -4.70
C PHE A 28 2.60 -9.33 -3.98
N VAL A 29 2.71 -8.84 -2.76
CA VAL A 29 1.62 -8.21 -2.01
C VAL A 29 1.84 -6.71 -2.08
N ILE A 30 0.82 -5.97 -2.48
CA ILE A 30 0.84 -4.52 -2.54
C ILE A 30 -0.12 -3.99 -1.47
N VAL A 31 0.34 -3.07 -0.64
CA VAL A 31 -0.44 -2.39 0.40
C VAL A 31 -0.32 -0.88 0.15
N SER A 32 -1.45 -0.25 -0.11
CA SER A 32 -1.57 1.19 -0.33
C SER A 32 -2.13 1.86 0.92
N SER A 33 -1.60 3.03 1.25
CA SER A 33 -2.03 3.83 2.39
C SER A 33 -1.89 5.31 2.06
N VAL A 34 -2.82 6.14 2.54
CA VAL A 34 -2.81 7.59 2.36
C VAL A 34 -2.80 8.26 3.72
N ASP A 35 -1.90 9.22 3.92
CA ASP A 35 -1.89 10.12 5.06
C ASP A 35 -2.04 11.57 4.61
N ASP A 36 -2.08 12.50 5.56
CA ASP A 36 -2.24 13.94 5.31
C ASP A 36 -1.11 14.54 4.46
N ALA A 37 0.04 13.87 4.33
CA ALA A 37 1.22 14.39 3.66
C ALA A 37 1.59 13.65 2.36
N SER A 38 1.12 12.42 2.20
CA SER A 38 1.58 11.53 1.15
C SER A 38 0.70 10.31 0.93
N TRP A 39 0.71 9.87 -0.33
CA TRP A 39 0.31 8.52 -0.69
C TRP A 39 1.55 7.60 -0.67
N THR A 40 1.46 6.49 0.06
CA THR A 40 2.54 5.51 0.19
C THR A 40 2.05 4.13 -0.24
N VAL A 41 2.87 3.45 -1.05
CA VAL A 41 2.64 2.05 -1.44
C VAL A 41 3.80 1.20 -0.98
N HIS A 42 3.50 0.13 -0.26
CA HIS A 42 4.44 -0.91 0.12
C HIS A 42 4.23 -2.13 -0.75
N VAL A 43 5.31 -2.71 -1.26
CA VAL A 43 5.29 -3.93 -2.05
C VAL A 43 6.15 -4.97 -1.35
N GLY A 44 5.58 -6.11 -1.01
CA GLY A 44 6.28 -7.24 -0.40
C GLY A 44 6.42 -8.39 -1.39
N LEU A 45 7.63 -8.90 -1.61
CA LEU A 45 7.88 -10.16 -2.30
C LEU A 45 7.61 -11.32 -1.33
N THR A 46 6.79 -12.27 -1.75
CA THR A 46 6.54 -13.49 -0.97
C THR A 46 7.59 -14.57 -1.28
N GLY A 47 7.90 -15.41 -0.28
CA GLY A 47 8.86 -16.52 -0.40
C GLY A 47 9.99 -16.44 0.62
N ASP A 48 10.99 -17.30 0.47
CA ASP A 48 12.08 -17.47 1.45
C ASP A 48 13.01 -16.26 1.56
N GLY A 49 13.09 -15.45 0.50
CA GLY A 49 13.84 -14.20 0.47
C GLY A 49 12.94 -12.98 0.60
N GLY A 50 11.93 -13.02 1.49
CA GLY A 50 10.94 -11.95 1.65
C GLY A 50 11.58 -10.57 1.72
N ARG A 51 11.21 -9.70 0.77
CA ARG A 51 11.74 -8.34 0.63
C ARG A 51 10.61 -7.35 0.53
N TRP A 52 10.84 -6.13 0.99
CA TRP A 52 9.86 -5.05 0.92
C TRP A 52 10.45 -3.84 0.22
N TRP A 53 9.61 -3.15 -0.54
CA TRP A 53 9.90 -1.86 -1.13
C TRP A 53 8.82 -0.86 -0.78
N ARG A 54 9.18 0.41 -0.77
CA ARG A 54 8.29 1.54 -0.51
C ARG A 54 8.36 2.55 -1.65
N GLY A 55 7.22 2.87 -2.23
CA GLY A 55 7.01 4.04 -3.09
C GLY A 55 6.24 5.10 -2.31
N ARG A 56 6.64 6.36 -2.44
CA ARG A 56 5.98 7.48 -1.78
C ARG A 56 5.82 8.66 -2.73
N TRP A 57 4.61 9.18 -2.81
CA TRP A 57 4.30 10.42 -3.51
C TRP A 57 3.80 11.46 -2.52
N THR A 58 4.50 12.58 -2.45
CA THR A 58 4.05 13.82 -1.79
C THR A 58 3.42 14.73 -2.85
N ASP A 59 2.91 15.89 -2.41
CA ASP A 59 2.45 16.95 -3.29
C ASP A 59 3.45 17.27 -4.43
N LYS A 60 4.76 17.23 -4.14
CA LYS A 60 5.80 17.51 -5.14
C LYS A 60 5.81 16.47 -6.26
N GLU A 61 5.73 15.18 -5.93
CA GLU A 61 5.70 14.10 -6.92
C GLU A 61 4.38 14.13 -7.71
N VAL A 62 3.26 14.40 -7.05
CA VAL A 62 1.95 14.53 -7.72
C VAL A 62 1.98 15.69 -8.72
N ARG A 63 2.46 16.87 -8.33
CA ARG A 63 2.61 18.01 -9.25
C ARG A 63 3.61 17.76 -10.35
N LYS A 64 4.66 16.96 -10.11
CA LYS A 64 5.61 16.55 -11.15
C LYS A 64 4.96 15.61 -12.16
N GLN A 65 4.11 14.69 -11.70
CA GLN A 65 3.47 13.68 -12.53
C GLN A 65 2.29 14.23 -13.35
N PHE A 66 1.45 15.08 -12.74
CA PHE A 66 0.21 15.59 -13.35
C PHE A 66 0.31 17.06 -13.81
N GLY A 67 1.38 17.75 -13.43
CA GLY A 67 1.59 19.17 -13.68
C GLY A 67 1.13 20.05 -12.51
N SER A 68 1.83 21.16 -12.27
CA SER A 68 1.54 22.08 -11.15
C SER A 68 0.20 22.81 -11.26
N GLY A 69 -0.42 22.80 -12.44
CA GLY A 69 -1.71 23.45 -12.73
C GLY A 69 -2.82 22.45 -13.05
N VAL A 70 -2.70 21.18 -12.66
CA VAL A 70 -3.79 20.22 -12.79
C VAL A 70 -4.99 20.70 -11.97
N SER A 71 -6.18 20.69 -12.55
CA SER A 71 -7.39 21.01 -11.81
C SER A 71 -7.73 19.88 -10.84
N SER A 72 -8.35 20.21 -9.70
CA SER A 72 -8.79 19.22 -8.71
C SER A 72 -9.64 18.12 -9.32
N PHE A 73 -10.58 18.47 -10.22
CA PHE A 73 -11.42 17.51 -10.93
C PHE A 73 -10.63 16.53 -11.82
N LEU A 74 -9.61 17.01 -12.54
CA LEU A 74 -8.77 16.14 -13.37
C LEU A 74 -7.89 15.23 -12.51
N LEU A 75 -7.40 15.75 -11.38
CA LEU A 75 -6.63 14.97 -10.42
C LEU A 75 -7.50 13.87 -9.79
N GLU A 76 -8.68 14.23 -9.28
CA GLU A 76 -9.65 13.29 -8.71
C GLU A 76 -10.01 12.18 -9.70
N SER A 77 -10.35 12.52 -10.95
CA SER A 77 -10.63 11.53 -11.99
C SER A 77 -9.41 10.66 -12.33
N ALA A 78 -8.19 11.19 -12.25
CA ALA A 78 -6.97 10.41 -12.47
C ALA A 78 -6.72 9.43 -11.32
N VAL A 79 -6.90 9.87 -10.07
CA VAL A 79 -6.75 9.03 -8.88
C VAL A 79 -7.82 7.94 -8.84
N GLU A 80 -9.07 8.27 -9.18
CA GLU A 80 -10.15 7.28 -9.29
C GLU A 80 -9.80 6.20 -10.33
N LYS A 81 -9.23 6.59 -11.48
CA LYS A 81 -8.74 5.63 -12.48
C LYS A 81 -7.56 4.78 -11.98
N MET A 82 -6.69 5.34 -11.12
CA MET A 82 -5.62 4.57 -10.47
C MET A 82 -6.19 3.53 -9.52
N ALA A 83 -7.16 3.89 -8.68
CA ALA A 83 -7.84 2.98 -7.77
C ALA A 83 -8.55 1.87 -8.55
N ASP A 84 -9.25 2.23 -9.61
CA ASP A 84 -9.89 1.29 -10.54
C ASP A 84 -8.89 0.32 -11.16
N ALA A 85 -7.75 0.81 -11.66
CA ALA A 85 -6.69 -0.01 -12.21
C ALA A 85 -6.13 -0.99 -11.15
N PHE A 86 -5.99 -0.53 -9.91
CA PHE A 86 -5.55 -1.35 -8.78
C PHE A 86 -6.51 -2.50 -8.50
N VAL A 87 -7.81 -2.21 -8.35
CA VAL A 87 -8.85 -3.20 -8.07
C VAL A 87 -8.97 -4.22 -9.20
N LYS A 88 -8.99 -3.73 -10.46
CA LYS A 88 -9.08 -4.54 -11.69
C LYS A 88 -7.83 -5.39 -11.96
N GLY A 89 -6.76 -5.23 -11.18
CA GLY A 89 -5.52 -5.98 -11.36
C GLY A 89 -4.70 -5.53 -12.55
N GLN A 90 -4.87 -4.28 -13.00
CA GLN A 90 -4.05 -3.66 -14.04
C GLN A 90 -2.77 -3.07 -13.44
N VAL A 91 -2.07 -3.91 -12.67
CA VAL A 91 -0.88 -3.54 -11.90
C VAL A 91 0.22 -4.55 -12.15
N THR A 92 1.43 -4.08 -12.44
CA THR A 92 2.60 -4.93 -12.68
C THR A 92 3.85 -4.33 -12.06
N MET A 93 4.87 -5.16 -11.84
CA MET A 93 6.19 -4.71 -11.41
C MET A 93 7.05 -4.37 -12.64
N GLY A 94 7.36 -3.11 -12.82
CA GLY A 94 8.30 -2.60 -13.82
C GLY A 94 9.74 -2.87 -13.41
N ASP A 95 10.57 -3.21 -14.39
CA ASP A 95 12.02 -3.41 -14.23
C ASP A 95 12.40 -4.42 -13.13
N TRP A 96 11.48 -5.35 -12.82
CA TRP A 96 11.68 -6.38 -11.80
C TRP A 96 12.88 -7.27 -12.12
N SER A 97 13.76 -7.43 -11.13
CA SER A 97 14.83 -8.43 -11.15
C SER A 97 15.01 -9.05 -9.76
N PRO A 98 15.47 -10.31 -9.66
CA PRO A 98 15.68 -10.96 -8.38
C PRO A 98 16.87 -10.40 -7.60
N SER A 99 17.73 -9.62 -8.24
CA SER A 99 18.92 -9.02 -7.62
C SER A 99 18.54 -8.02 -6.51
N GLU A 100 19.39 -7.92 -5.49
CA GLU A 100 19.29 -6.90 -4.44
C GLU A 100 19.63 -5.51 -5.01
N GLY A 101 18.93 -4.47 -4.55
CA GLY A 101 19.17 -3.10 -5.02
C GLY A 101 18.63 -2.80 -6.42
N ALA A 102 17.74 -3.64 -6.96
CA ALA A 102 17.10 -3.38 -8.23
C ALA A 102 16.18 -2.15 -8.15
N GLU A 103 16.32 -1.23 -9.10
CA GLU A 103 15.43 -0.05 -9.24
C GLU A 103 14.09 -0.47 -9.85
N ILE A 104 13.23 -1.05 -9.02
CA ILE A 104 11.93 -1.54 -9.45
C ILE A 104 10.86 -0.44 -9.33
N GLN A 105 9.79 -0.58 -10.11
CA GLN A 105 8.72 0.40 -10.16
C GLN A 105 7.37 -0.30 -10.08
N LEU A 106 6.39 0.28 -9.40
CA LEU A 106 5.00 -0.14 -9.54
C LEU A 106 4.40 0.53 -10.76
N VAL A 107 3.84 -0.26 -11.67
CA VAL A 107 3.19 0.25 -12.88
C VAL A 107 1.68 0.03 -12.78
N LEU A 108 0.92 1.13 -12.76
CA LEU A 108 -0.54 1.16 -12.67
C LEU A 108 -1.15 1.51 -14.03
N GLY A 109 -2.25 0.84 -14.38
CA GLY A 109 -2.98 1.11 -15.62
C GLY A 109 -2.21 0.61 -16.85
N THR A 110 -1.77 -0.65 -16.84
CA THR A 110 -1.00 -1.25 -17.94
C THR A 110 -1.72 -1.27 -19.28
N SER A 111 -3.04 -1.17 -19.30
CA SER A 111 -3.85 -1.01 -20.52
C SER A 111 -4.03 0.44 -20.97
N ALA A 112 -3.63 1.42 -20.16
CA ALA A 112 -3.75 2.84 -20.49
C ALA A 112 -2.65 3.28 -21.45
N LYS A 113 -2.93 4.33 -22.23
CA LYS A 113 -1.94 4.93 -23.15
C LYS A 113 -0.69 5.43 -22.42
N THR A 114 -0.86 5.90 -21.19
CA THR A 114 0.20 6.42 -20.33
C THR A 114 0.11 5.76 -18.96
N PRO A 115 0.71 4.58 -18.78
CA PRO A 115 0.76 3.92 -17.48
C PRO A 115 1.45 4.81 -16.45
N ILE A 116 0.95 4.77 -15.22
CA ILE A 116 1.52 5.52 -14.10
C ILE A 116 2.61 4.67 -13.47
N ARG A 117 3.78 5.28 -13.22
CA ARG A 117 4.95 4.60 -12.67
C ARG A 117 5.31 5.20 -11.33
N VAL A 118 5.32 4.39 -10.29
CA VAL A 118 5.73 4.78 -8.94
C VAL A 118 7.09 4.12 -8.66
N PRO A 119 8.18 4.88 -8.55
CA PRO A 119 9.48 4.32 -8.20
C PRO A 119 9.43 3.74 -6.77
N LEU A 120 10.08 2.60 -6.57
CA LEU A 120 10.10 1.91 -5.29
C LEU A 120 11.53 1.84 -4.76
N VAL A 121 11.69 2.10 -3.46
CA VAL A 121 12.97 2.01 -2.75
C VAL A 121 12.92 0.79 -1.83
N GLU A 122 13.94 -0.06 -1.89
CA GLU A 122 14.04 -1.25 -1.05
C GLU A 122 14.18 -0.84 0.43
N LEU A 123 13.43 -1.49 1.30
CA LEU A 123 13.48 -1.26 2.75
C LEU A 123 14.59 -2.10 3.37
N ASP A 124 15.19 -1.60 4.44
CA ASP A 124 16.08 -2.42 5.24
C ASP A 124 15.30 -3.57 5.91
N PRO A 125 15.96 -4.70 6.24
CA PRO A 125 15.27 -5.85 6.83
C PRO A 125 14.53 -5.55 8.14
N ALA A 126 15.01 -4.62 8.96
CA ALA A 126 14.36 -4.27 10.22
C ALA A 126 13.11 -3.40 10.00
N GLU A 127 13.18 -2.41 9.11
CA GLU A 127 12.02 -1.60 8.69
C GLU A 127 10.96 -2.48 8.00
N ALA A 128 11.40 -3.40 7.13
CA ALA A 128 10.54 -4.37 6.46
C ALA A 128 9.81 -5.29 7.47
N ALA A 129 10.52 -5.83 8.45
CA ALA A 129 9.93 -6.68 9.48
C ALA A 129 8.97 -5.90 10.39
N ALA A 130 9.33 -4.66 10.76
CA ALA A 130 8.46 -3.78 11.53
C ALA A 130 7.17 -3.45 10.76
N PHE A 131 7.28 -3.14 9.47
CA PHE A 131 6.12 -2.88 8.61
C PHE A 131 5.23 -4.12 8.46
N ALA A 132 5.80 -5.28 8.15
CA ALA A 132 5.04 -6.52 8.05
C ALA A 132 4.30 -6.84 9.36
N THR A 133 4.97 -6.67 10.50
CA THR A 133 4.37 -6.87 11.83
C THR A 133 3.21 -5.90 12.08
N LYS A 134 3.35 -4.63 11.69
CA LYS A 134 2.27 -3.65 11.75
C LYS A 134 1.06 -4.10 10.93
N VAL A 135 1.26 -4.47 9.67
CA VAL A 135 0.17 -4.95 8.78
C VAL A 135 -0.50 -6.20 9.34
N PHE A 136 0.27 -7.17 9.85
CA PHE A 136 -0.30 -8.36 10.48
C PHE A 136 -1.11 -8.03 11.74
N THR A 137 -0.67 -7.04 12.53
CA THR A 137 -1.40 -6.58 13.70
C THR A 137 -2.73 -5.94 13.31
N GLU A 138 -2.75 -5.09 12.28
CA GLU A 138 -3.97 -4.49 11.74
C GLU A 138 -4.96 -5.55 11.24
N ILE A 139 -4.48 -6.54 10.49
CA ILE A 139 -5.29 -7.67 10.04
C ILE A 139 -5.83 -8.47 11.23
N ALA A 140 -5.01 -8.70 12.27
CA ALA A 140 -5.42 -9.42 13.47
C ALA A 140 -6.51 -8.67 14.24
N LEU A 141 -6.41 -7.35 14.38
CA LEU A 141 -7.43 -6.50 14.99
C LEU A 141 -8.74 -6.55 14.21
N GLN A 142 -8.68 -6.51 12.88
CA GLN A 142 -9.88 -6.70 12.05
C GLN A 142 -10.49 -8.10 12.24
N ALA A 143 -9.66 -9.14 12.34
CA ALA A 143 -10.11 -10.50 12.57
C ALA A 143 -10.70 -10.72 13.98
N GLU A 144 -10.30 -9.93 14.98
CA GLU A 144 -10.84 -10.02 16.36
C GLU A 144 -12.36 -9.81 16.37
N SER A 145 -12.85 -8.79 15.64
CA SER A 145 -14.29 -8.55 15.45
C SER A 145 -15.04 -9.73 14.79
N ARG A 146 -14.30 -10.65 14.17
CA ARG A 146 -14.79 -11.84 13.47
C ARG A 146 -14.51 -13.12 14.25
N ASN A 147 -14.30 -13.03 15.57
CA ASN A 147 -13.90 -14.14 16.44
C ASN A 147 -12.57 -14.78 16.01
N CYS A 148 -11.57 -13.93 15.73
CA CYS A 148 -10.24 -14.32 15.24
C CYS A 148 -10.28 -15.09 13.91
N ARG A 149 -11.25 -14.79 13.04
CA ARG A 149 -11.36 -15.36 11.68
C ARG A 149 -11.01 -14.31 10.63
N LEU A 150 -10.12 -14.64 9.69
CA LEU A 150 -9.77 -13.73 8.60
C LEU A 150 -10.97 -13.44 7.70
N HIS A 151 -11.76 -14.47 7.38
CA HIS A 151 -12.95 -14.34 6.55
C HIS A 151 -14.21 -14.39 7.40
N PRO A 152 -15.21 -13.52 7.14
CA PRO A 152 -16.52 -13.68 7.74
C PRO A 152 -17.05 -15.06 7.40
N THR A 153 -17.68 -15.73 8.37
CA THR A 153 -18.27 -17.05 8.15
C THR A 153 -19.53 -16.88 7.33
N THR A 154 -19.40 -16.94 6.01
CA THR A 154 -20.52 -16.88 5.05
C THR A 154 -21.47 -18.08 5.17
N LEU A 155 -21.11 -19.08 5.98
CA LEU A 155 -21.85 -20.31 6.21
C LEU A 155 -22.51 -20.38 7.60
N ALA A 156 -22.99 -19.24 8.13
CA ALA A 156 -24.24 -19.33 8.90
C ALA A 156 -25.37 -19.58 7.89
N TYR A 157 -25.39 -20.80 7.35
CA TYR A 157 -26.60 -21.38 6.81
C TYR A 157 -27.56 -21.36 8.00
N GLU A 158 -28.36 -20.30 8.09
CA GLU A 158 -29.59 -20.31 8.88
C GLU A 158 -30.22 -21.66 8.56
N PRO A 159 -30.26 -22.62 9.50
CA PRO A 159 -31.01 -23.82 9.26
C PRO A 159 -32.42 -23.29 9.07
N SER A 160 -32.88 -23.22 7.82
CA SER A 160 -34.26 -22.90 7.48
C SER A 160 -35.08 -23.64 8.51
N LYS A 161 -35.75 -22.87 9.37
CA LYS A 161 -36.79 -23.38 10.25
C LYS A 161 -37.79 -23.99 9.27
N VAL A 162 -37.60 -25.26 8.93
CA VAL A 162 -38.60 -26.03 8.24
C VAL A 162 -39.68 -26.17 9.28
N GLU A 163 -40.62 -25.24 9.21
CA GLU A 163 -41.87 -25.27 9.93
C GLU A 163 -42.55 -26.56 9.48
N ALA A 164 -42.35 -27.61 10.29
CA ALA A 164 -42.96 -28.89 10.05
C ALA A 164 -44.48 -28.67 10.03
N PRO A 165 -45.19 -29.08 8.97
CA PRO A 165 -46.63 -28.93 8.93
C PRO A 165 -47.24 -29.76 10.06
N ALA A 166 -48.00 -29.08 10.91
CA ALA A 166 -48.82 -29.71 11.92
C ALA A 166 -49.85 -30.62 11.25
N ALA A 167 -49.63 -31.93 11.31
CA ALA A 167 -50.66 -32.93 11.09
C ALA A 167 -50.59 -33.93 12.26
N GLY A 168 -51.61 -33.87 13.11
CA GLY A 168 -51.74 -34.73 14.28
C GLY A 168 -52.01 -36.18 13.91
N SER A 169 -51.64 -37.09 14.81
CA SER A 169 -52.54 -38.10 15.38
C SER A 169 -51.75 -39.08 16.24
N SER A 170 -52.35 -39.35 17.40
CA SER A 170 -52.13 -40.43 18.37
C SER A 170 -51.39 -41.69 17.91
N SER A 171 -50.47 -42.19 18.74
CA SER A 171 -50.61 -43.52 19.36
C SER A 171 -49.52 -43.78 20.40
N SER A 172 -49.95 -44.30 21.54
CA SER A 172 -49.19 -44.73 22.69
C SER A 172 -48.17 -45.84 22.40
N ARG A 173 -46.97 -45.75 22.99
CA ARG A 173 -46.38 -46.88 23.74
C ARG A 173 -45.28 -46.43 24.70
N LYS A 174 -45.51 -46.82 25.96
CA LYS A 174 -44.58 -46.77 27.08
C LYS A 174 -43.39 -47.70 26.81
N THR A 175 -42.17 -47.22 27.02
CA THR A 175 -41.12 -48.00 27.65
C THR A 175 -40.26 -47.09 28.52
N ALA A 176 -40.23 -47.45 29.80
CA ALA A 176 -39.43 -46.80 30.82
C ALA A 176 -37.96 -47.20 30.67
N SER A 177 -37.04 -46.23 30.75
CA SER A 177 -35.69 -46.48 31.22
C SER A 177 -35.08 -45.23 31.87
N ARG A 178 -35.34 -45.13 33.17
CA ARG A 178 -34.37 -44.91 34.26
C ARG A 178 -33.18 -43.96 34.02
N ARG A 179 -33.34 -42.74 34.58
CA ARG A 179 -32.41 -42.00 35.48
C ARG A 179 -30.90 -42.02 35.16
N THR A 180 -30.33 -40.85 34.88
CA THR A 180 -29.62 -40.02 35.90
C THR A 180 -29.31 -38.62 35.35
N PRO A 181 -29.45 -37.56 36.17
CA PRO A 181 -29.18 -36.17 35.77
C PRO A 181 -27.73 -35.77 36.08
N SER A 182 -27.03 -35.18 35.11
CA SER A 182 -25.76 -34.48 35.31
C SER A 182 -26.05 -32.99 35.54
N PRO A 183 -25.49 -32.35 36.58
CA PRO A 183 -25.89 -31.02 36.98
C PRO A 183 -25.31 -29.91 36.09
N GLU A 184 -26.22 -28.99 35.79
CA GLU A 184 -26.07 -27.64 35.27
C GLU A 184 -25.16 -26.77 36.15
N PRO A 185 -24.19 -26.01 35.60
CA PRO A 185 -23.49 -24.98 36.36
C PRO A 185 -24.32 -23.69 36.37
N ALA A 186 -24.77 -23.32 37.57
CA ALA A 186 -25.51 -22.09 37.87
C ALA A 186 -24.74 -20.79 37.51
N PRO A 187 -25.47 -19.69 37.25
CA PRO A 187 -24.90 -18.37 37.02
C PRO A 187 -24.41 -17.74 38.34
N ARG A 188 -23.11 -17.40 38.39
CA ARG A 188 -22.53 -16.68 39.52
C ARG A 188 -22.96 -15.21 39.51
N LYS A 189 -23.89 -14.87 40.40
CA LYS A 189 -24.10 -13.50 40.89
C LYS A 189 -23.02 -13.18 41.91
N HIS A 190 -22.12 -12.24 41.60
CA HIS A 190 -21.28 -11.59 42.59
C HIS A 190 -21.76 -10.15 42.78
N SER A 191 -22.58 -9.97 43.81
CA SER A 191 -22.79 -8.69 44.48
C SER A 191 -21.58 -8.39 45.37
N SER A 192 -20.98 -7.21 45.20
CA SER A 192 -20.07 -6.62 46.19
C SER A 192 -20.66 -5.31 46.70
N PRO A 193 -20.72 -5.09 48.03
CA PRO A 193 -21.21 -3.84 48.60
C PRO A 193 -20.09 -2.80 48.80
N HIS A 194 -20.49 -1.54 48.69
CA HIS A 194 -19.80 -0.28 49.01
C HIS A 194 -18.79 -0.30 50.17
N LYS A 195 -17.68 0.48 50.04
CA LYS A 195 -17.53 1.79 50.74
C LYS A 195 -16.23 2.55 50.46
N THR A 196 -16.38 3.89 50.50
CA THR A 196 -15.47 4.97 50.94
C THR A 196 -14.25 5.28 50.07
N LYS A 197 -14.26 6.41 49.33
CA LYS A 197 -13.97 7.78 49.82
C LYS A 197 -12.50 7.92 50.22
N ASP A 198 -11.65 8.18 49.24
CA ASP A 198 -10.54 9.11 49.44
C ASP A 198 -10.34 9.94 48.17
N ARG A 199 -10.37 11.27 48.36
CA ARG A 199 -10.42 12.30 47.33
C ARG A 199 -9.31 13.27 47.69
N GLY A 200 -8.29 13.32 46.83
CA GLY A 200 -7.47 14.51 46.64
C GLY A 200 -6.05 14.42 47.16
N LYS A 201 -5.13 13.81 46.39
CA LYS A 201 -3.71 14.21 46.41
C LYS A 201 -2.83 13.72 45.24
N GLU A 202 -3.35 13.58 44.01
CA GLU A 202 -2.50 13.18 42.86
C GLU A 202 -2.48 14.13 41.67
N THR A 203 -3.38 15.13 41.60
CA THR A 203 -3.43 16.06 40.45
C THR A 203 -2.34 17.14 40.45
N ALA A 204 -1.55 17.30 41.51
CA ALA A 204 -0.47 18.29 41.57
C ALA A 204 0.91 17.75 41.11
N ARG A 205 1.07 16.43 40.95
CA ARG A 205 2.37 15.82 40.59
C ARG A 205 2.49 15.51 39.09
N GLU A 206 1.36 15.51 38.38
CA GLU A 206 1.31 15.22 36.94
C GLU A 206 1.48 16.49 36.07
N GLU A 207 0.99 17.65 36.53
CA GLU A 207 1.25 18.95 35.87
C GLU A 207 2.71 19.44 35.96
N ALA A 208 3.47 18.93 36.94
CA ALA A 208 4.90 19.26 37.06
C ALA A 208 5.78 18.44 36.10
N ARG A 209 5.32 17.27 35.65
CA ARG A 209 6.07 16.42 34.69
C ARG A 209 5.80 16.79 33.23
N SER A 210 4.63 17.34 32.92
CA SER A 210 4.29 17.79 31.55
C SER A 210 4.99 19.09 31.14
N LYS A 211 5.35 19.98 32.09
CA LYS A 211 6.11 21.21 31.77
C LYS A 211 7.59 20.95 31.49
N ALA A 212 8.22 19.99 32.16
CA ALA A 212 9.65 19.67 31.96
C ALA A 212 9.95 19.01 30.60
N GLY A 213 8.98 18.35 29.98
CA GLY A 213 9.12 17.76 28.64
C GLY A 213 9.12 18.80 27.54
N SER A 214 8.24 19.81 27.62
CA SER A 214 8.04 20.85 26.60
C SER A 214 9.31 21.69 26.36
N ASP A 215 10.00 22.11 27.42
CA ASP A 215 11.22 22.91 27.30
C ASP A 215 12.39 22.13 26.66
N ARG A 216 12.40 20.79 26.78
CA ARG A 216 13.42 19.94 26.18
C ARG A 216 13.25 19.80 24.66
N TYR A 217 12.01 19.82 24.16
CA TYR A 217 11.74 19.83 22.72
C TYR A 217 12.04 21.20 22.10
N LYS A 218 11.75 22.29 22.82
CA LYS A 218 12.03 23.64 22.33
C LYS A 218 13.52 23.91 22.13
N ARG A 219 14.39 23.46 23.06
CA ARG A 219 15.85 23.58 22.88
C ARG A 219 16.40 22.74 21.73
N LYS A 220 15.86 21.54 21.51
CA LYS A 220 16.29 20.69 20.39
C LYS A 220 15.88 21.24 19.02
N ALA A 221 14.75 21.95 18.96
CA ALA A 221 14.32 22.59 17.72
C ALA A 221 15.22 23.78 17.36
N GLU A 222 15.62 24.59 18.35
CA GLU A 222 16.51 25.74 18.15
C GLU A 222 17.93 25.30 17.73
N GLU A 223 18.47 24.24 18.35
CA GLU A 223 19.78 23.67 17.97
C GLU A 223 19.80 23.12 16.54
N ALA A 224 18.70 22.51 16.08
CA ALA A 224 18.59 22.01 14.71
C ALA A 224 18.46 23.14 13.67
N GLU A 225 17.85 24.27 14.03
CA GLU A 225 17.78 25.45 13.16
C GLU A 225 19.16 26.10 12.97
N GLU A 226 19.95 26.20 14.03
CA GLU A 226 21.34 26.70 13.96
C GLU A 226 22.23 25.80 13.08
N GLU A 227 22.08 24.47 13.15
CA GLU A 227 22.84 23.53 12.31
C GLU A 227 22.48 23.66 10.82
N ILE A 228 21.20 23.84 10.50
CA ILE A 228 20.75 24.06 9.12
C ILE A 228 21.28 25.38 8.56
N GLU A 229 21.32 26.43 9.37
CA GLU A 229 21.84 27.73 8.94
C GLU A 229 23.36 27.66 8.70
N ALA A 230 24.11 26.96 9.56
CA ALA A 230 25.54 26.72 9.38
C ALA A 230 25.84 25.95 8.09
N LEU A 231 25.11 24.86 7.81
CA LEU A 231 25.29 24.06 6.59
C LEU A 231 24.94 24.83 5.31
N LYS A 232 23.92 25.72 5.36
CA LYS A 232 23.60 26.60 4.23
C LYS A 232 24.70 27.61 3.95
N ALA A 233 25.29 28.21 4.99
CA ALA A 233 26.39 29.15 4.84
C ALA A 233 27.66 28.48 4.27
N GLU A 234 27.89 27.20 4.58
CA GLU A 234 28.99 26.42 4.02
C GLU A 234 28.79 26.12 2.53
N LEU A 235 27.56 25.72 2.13
CA LEU A 235 27.22 25.49 0.72
C LEU A 235 27.35 26.75 -0.14
N GLU A 236 26.96 27.92 0.38
CA GLU A 236 27.12 29.18 -0.35
C GLU A 236 28.61 29.57 -0.51
N LYS A 237 29.43 29.30 0.51
CA LYS A 237 30.89 29.49 0.42
C LYS A 237 31.54 28.52 -0.57
N ALA A 238 31.05 27.29 -0.68
CA ALA A 238 31.52 26.31 -1.65
C ALA A 238 31.17 26.73 -3.09
N GLN A 239 29.96 27.23 -3.33
CA GLN A 239 29.56 27.72 -4.65
C GLN A 239 30.34 28.95 -5.12
N ARG A 240 30.80 29.81 -4.20
CA ARG A 240 31.63 30.99 -4.57
C ARG A 240 33.08 30.64 -4.91
N LYS A 241 33.56 29.44 -4.61
CA LYS A 241 34.97 29.04 -4.83
C LYS A 241 35.24 28.27 -6.12
N GLU A 242 34.24 27.98 -6.95
CA GLU A 242 34.48 27.44 -8.30
C GLU A 242 34.04 28.40 -9.43
N PRO A 243 34.88 29.39 -9.77
CA PRO A 243 34.78 30.07 -11.05
C PRO A 243 35.45 29.21 -12.13
N SER A 244 34.61 28.67 -13.02
CA SER A 244 34.79 28.78 -14.46
C SER A 244 36.17 28.38 -15.00
N LYS A 245 36.35 27.09 -15.34
CA LYS A 245 37.22 26.71 -16.43
C LYS A 245 36.63 25.57 -17.25
N LEU A 246 36.29 25.95 -18.48
CA LEU A 246 36.33 25.13 -19.70
C LEU A 246 35.16 24.15 -19.87
N LEU A 247 34.29 24.42 -20.85
CA LEU A 247 34.26 23.64 -22.10
C LEU A 247 33.56 24.45 -23.23
N PRO A 248 34.01 24.28 -24.49
CA PRO A 248 33.67 25.17 -25.61
C PRO A 248 32.37 24.79 -26.32
N SER A 249 31.63 25.84 -26.68
CA SER A 249 30.43 25.79 -27.53
C SER A 249 30.83 25.50 -28.98
N GLN A 250 30.57 24.29 -29.48
CA GLN A 250 30.66 23.99 -30.91
C GLN A 250 29.32 24.26 -31.59
N LYS A 251 29.27 25.41 -32.27
CA LYS A 251 28.30 25.73 -33.33
C LYS A 251 28.68 24.97 -34.59
N SER A 252 27.85 24.03 -35.03
CA SER A 252 27.85 23.55 -36.42
C SER A 252 26.56 23.99 -37.11
N LYS A 253 26.70 25.02 -37.95
CA LYS A 253 25.76 25.38 -39.03
C LYS A 253 25.84 24.30 -40.11
N VAL A 254 24.73 23.60 -40.35
CA VAL A 254 24.44 22.87 -41.59
C VAL A 254 22.93 23.10 -41.81
N GLY A 255 22.51 23.94 -42.75
CA GLY A 255 22.52 23.64 -44.18
C GLY A 255 21.16 23.07 -44.56
N ALA A 256 20.22 23.94 -44.94
CA ALA A 256 18.89 23.56 -45.43
C ALA A 256 19.02 22.80 -46.75
N VAL A 257 18.52 21.57 -46.81
CA VAL A 257 18.33 20.81 -48.06
C VAL A 257 16.92 20.27 -48.11
N ALA A 258 16.28 20.54 -49.25
CA ALA A 258 14.89 20.26 -49.55
C ALA A 258 14.55 18.76 -49.54
N ARG A 259 13.27 18.49 -49.29
CA ARG A 259 12.62 17.16 -49.33
C ARG A 259 12.75 16.50 -50.71
N PRO A 260 12.84 15.16 -50.75
CA PRO A 260 12.16 14.37 -51.77
C PRO A 260 11.01 13.56 -51.16
N LYS A 261 9.84 13.64 -51.79
CA LYS A 261 8.75 12.68 -51.63
C LYS A 261 9.17 11.40 -52.36
N GLY A 262 9.29 10.29 -51.65
CA GLY A 262 9.57 8.98 -52.24
C GLY A 262 8.82 7.91 -51.46
N ALA A 263 7.85 7.29 -52.12
CA ALA A 263 7.13 6.13 -51.61
C ALA A 263 8.05 4.91 -51.64
N SER A 264 8.37 4.33 -50.49
CA SER A 264 9.01 3.00 -50.41
C SER A 264 7.97 1.94 -50.04
N LEU A 265 7.23 1.51 -51.07
CA LEU A 265 6.60 0.20 -51.15
C LEU A 265 7.56 -0.76 -51.85
N ALA A 266 8.54 -1.32 -51.13
CA ALA A 266 9.29 -2.52 -51.53
C ALA A 266 10.43 -2.75 -50.54
N ASN A 267 10.19 -3.55 -49.51
CA ASN A 267 11.27 -4.19 -48.78
C ASN A 267 11.09 -5.72 -48.90
N PRO A 268 11.50 -6.32 -50.04
CA PRO A 268 11.22 -7.72 -50.38
C PRO A 268 12.17 -8.73 -49.70
N THR A 269 13.05 -8.31 -48.79
CA THR A 269 14.05 -9.18 -48.17
C THR A 269 13.67 -9.72 -46.79
N LYS A 270 12.42 -9.55 -46.35
CA LYS A 270 11.91 -10.26 -45.16
C LYS A 270 11.65 -11.73 -45.51
N LYS A 271 12.69 -12.56 -45.39
CA LYS A 271 12.59 -14.02 -45.39
C LYS A 271 11.53 -14.44 -44.35
N ALA A 272 10.43 -15.00 -44.83
CA ALA A 272 9.42 -15.65 -44.01
C ALA A 272 10.09 -16.76 -43.18
N ARG A 273 9.92 -16.72 -41.86
CA ARG A 273 10.40 -17.78 -40.98
C ARG A 273 9.57 -19.03 -41.27
N LYS A 274 10.23 -20.07 -41.77
CA LYS A 274 9.62 -21.37 -42.05
C LYS A 274 9.40 -22.06 -40.71
N TYR A 275 8.15 -22.22 -40.31
CA TYR A 275 7.79 -23.02 -39.15
C TYR A 275 8.00 -24.49 -39.51
N GLN A 276 8.84 -25.18 -38.73
CA GLN A 276 9.00 -26.62 -38.80
C GLN A 276 8.01 -27.23 -37.80
N ALA A 277 7.23 -28.21 -38.23
CA ALA A 277 6.28 -28.89 -37.37
C ALA A 277 7.06 -29.63 -36.28
N LEU A 278 6.67 -29.40 -35.03
CA LEU A 278 7.21 -30.11 -33.88
C LEU A 278 6.51 -31.48 -33.85
N GLU A 279 7.25 -32.54 -34.20
CA GLU A 279 6.82 -33.92 -33.98
C GLU A 279 7.04 -34.24 -32.51
N PHE A 280 5.97 -34.63 -31.82
CA PHE A 280 6.02 -35.15 -30.47
C PHE A 280 6.10 -36.67 -30.59
N GLU A 281 7.16 -37.26 -30.04
CA GLU A 281 7.23 -38.71 -29.83
C GLU A 281 6.28 -39.03 -28.66
N ASP A 282 5.22 -39.78 -28.97
CA ASP A 282 4.35 -40.40 -27.96
C ASP A 282 5.16 -41.49 -27.24
N ASP A 283 5.48 -41.22 -25.98
CA ASP A 283 6.19 -42.11 -25.06
C ASP A 283 5.16 -43.02 -24.36
N ASP A 284 4.89 -44.18 -24.96
CA ASP A 284 4.15 -45.30 -24.36
C ASP A 284 5.16 -46.34 -23.83
N GLU A 285 5.41 -46.34 -22.51
CA GLU A 285 5.79 -47.53 -21.73
C GLU A 285 5.31 -47.47 -20.26
#